data_AF-A0A351DVU0-F1
#
_entry.id   AF-A0A351DVU0-F1
#
_cell.length_a   1.000
_cell.length_b   1.000
_cell.length_c   1.000
_cell.angle_alpha   90.00
_cell.angle_beta   90.00
_cell.angle_gamma   90.00
#
_symmetry.space_group_name_H-M   'P 1'
#
loop_
_entity.id
_entity.type
_entity.pdbx_description
1 polymer ?
#
loop_
_entity_poly.entity_id
_entity_poly.type
_entity_poly.pdbx_seq_one_letter_code
_entity_poly.pdbx_strand_id
1 'polypeptide(L)'
;MALGLQTLGFAQYTLTVQESPASADATLTTYRFYVNMQDATDKMSAVYGDAESNMVINAPAGVFNSEYNSSWNASGINPAFLPVFPELADDTYATIRLDGPAASSGLDGAADPSIVEDEAQPVTPFFLTDGATSLLSTTLTGCAWYVLNTASNALPDENLQMLILQITTGGTLDGTINFQVFPLGDGTNAEYYSIDFNGSGTFSDGNAGPVAGCTDPTACNFNPLATEDDGTCTGIPEGACDCDGNVLDALGVCGGDCLADADGNGICDGEEVYGCINDSACNYNPDANLDDPNEDCIFPDEGFCCEGLPDMDGDGICDEQEVAGCTDPFACNYDGMATDDDGTCEYCSCSDEAYTLTVESAPAIQAGLTTYRVYVNLNGDNDFLSAVYGEGDTPLQIDAPDGVFNSIYSTSWSAAGINPALFVAYPELQDDSYATIGLTVSATLGDGTQQDPTLADGPGNEVSNFFTTEGAASLATSEFPGSSWFVLNGASNGYADEDGRVLVMQVTTAGALSGTLNY
;
A
#
# COMPACT_ATOMS: atom_id res chain seq x y z
N MET A 1 56.66 -5.88 -46.90
CA MET A 1 55.71 -4.93 -46.29
C MET A 1 54.41 -5.03 -47.06
N ALA A 2 53.44 -5.75 -46.51
CA ALA A 2 52.00 -5.65 -46.75
C ALA A 2 51.38 -6.71 -45.83
N LEU A 3 51.04 -6.29 -44.61
CA LEU A 3 50.19 -7.05 -43.71
C LEU A 3 48.84 -7.24 -44.42
N GLY A 4 48.46 -8.48 -44.65
CA GLY A 4 47.07 -8.85 -44.92
C GLY A 4 46.39 -9.08 -43.58
N LEU A 5 45.64 -8.06 -43.15
CA LEU A 5 44.81 -8.05 -41.96
C LEU A 5 43.74 -9.16 -42.08
N GLN A 6 43.89 -10.25 -41.31
CA GLN A 6 42.79 -11.19 -41.11
C GLN A 6 41.75 -10.50 -40.23
N THR A 7 40.67 -10.08 -40.84
CA THR A 7 39.42 -9.73 -40.16
C THR A 7 38.44 -10.84 -40.46
N LEU A 8 37.96 -11.53 -39.42
CA LEU A 8 36.67 -12.21 -39.29
C LEU A 8 36.64 -12.78 -37.86
N GLY A 9 36.23 -11.95 -36.90
CA GLY A 9 35.85 -12.42 -35.57
C GLY A 9 34.48 -13.07 -35.68
N PHE A 10 34.44 -14.40 -35.71
CA PHE A 10 33.26 -15.16 -35.33
C PHE A 10 33.30 -15.36 -33.81
N ALA A 11 32.15 -15.27 -33.13
CA ALA A 11 32.04 -15.65 -31.72
C ALA A 11 32.58 -17.08 -31.55
N GLN A 12 33.44 -17.30 -30.55
CA GLN A 12 34.16 -18.57 -30.41
C GLN A 12 33.25 -19.72 -29.97
N TYR A 13 32.17 -19.49 -29.23
CA TYR A 13 31.25 -20.52 -28.78
C TYR A 13 29.81 -20.12 -29.11
N THR A 14 28.97 -21.08 -29.49
CA THR A 14 27.57 -20.83 -29.91
C THR A 14 26.61 -21.74 -29.15
N LEU A 15 25.36 -21.31 -29.01
CA LEU A 15 24.29 -22.08 -28.39
C LEU A 15 23.34 -22.58 -29.48
N THR A 16 23.16 -23.89 -29.62
CA THR A 16 22.13 -24.49 -30.47
C THR A 16 20.97 -24.98 -29.62
N VAL A 17 19.77 -24.50 -29.92
CA VAL A 17 18.51 -25.00 -29.35
C VAL A 17 17.85 -25.89 -30.41
N GLN A 18 17.74 -27.18 -30.11
CA GLN A 18 17.09 -28.15 -30.99
C GLN A 18 15.69 -28.47 -30.46
N GLU A 19 14.70 -28.42 -31.35
CA GLU A 19 13.34 -28.85 -31.02
C GLU A 19 13.06 -30.26 -31.54
N SER A 20 12.30 -31.03 -30.77
CA SER A 20 11.74 -32.31 -31.17
C SER A 20 10.37 -32.48 -30.55
N PRO A 21 9.42 -33.16 -31.20
CA PRO A 21 8.15 -33.51 -30.57
C PRO A 21 8.40 -34.32 -29.29
N ALA A 22 7.66 -34.01 -28.22
CA ALA A 22 7.76 -34.78 -26.99
C ALA A 22 7.30 -36.23 -27.20
N SER A 23 7.91 -37.15 -26.46
CA SER A 23 7.77 -38.59 -26.63
C SER A 23 6.42 -39.12 -26.15
N ALA A 24 5.88 -38.54 -25.07
CA ALA A 24 4.62 -38.94 -24.43
C ALA A 24 3.41 -38.13 -24.92
N ASP A 25 3.60 -36.86 -25.28
CA ASP A 25 2.53 -35.98 -25.79
C ASP A 25 2.98 -35.20 -27.02
N ALA A 26 2.46 -35.58 -28.20
CA ALA A 26 2.81 -34.94 -29.47
C ALA A 26 2.31 -33.48 -29.59
N THR A 27 1.54 -32.98 -28.63
CA THR A 27 1.14 -31.56 -28.55
C THR A 27 2.21 -30.68 -27.89
N LEU A 28 3.19 -31.29 -27.21
CA LEU A 28 4.30 -30.59 -26.57
C LEU A 28 5.58 -30.69 -27.41
N THR A 29 6.44 -29.69 -27.26
CA THR A 29 7.74 -29.60 -27.91
C THR A 29 8.84 -29.64 -26.87
N THR A 30 9.80 -30.54 -27.04
CA THR A 30 11.01 -30.63 -26.23
C THR A 30 12.14 -29.86 -26.89
N TYR A 31 12.67 -28.88 -26.17
CA TYR A 31 13.81 -28.04 -26.55
C TYR A 31 15.06 -28.48 -25.78
N ARG A 32 16.11 -28.85 -26.50
CA ARG A 32 17.41 -29.25 -25.95
C ARG A 32 18.48 -28.23 -26.31
N PHE A 33 19.16 -27.74 -25.28
CA PHE A 33 20.14 -26.66 -25.37
C PHE A 33 21.55 -27.22 -25.39
N TYR A 34 22.27 -26.95 -26.47
CA TYR A 34 23.62 -27.42 -26.72
C TYR A 34 24.59 -26.26 -26.84
N VAL A 35 25.63 -26.23 -26.02
CA VAL A 35 26.78 -25.35 -26.26
C VAL A 35 27.71 -26.05 -27.23
N ASN A 36 27.97 -25.42 -28.38
CA ASN A 36 28.91 -25.93 -29.38
C ASN A 36 30.32 -25.45 -29.05
N MET A 37 31.17 -26.41 -28.72
CA MET A 37 32.59 -26.23 -28.40
C MET A 37 33.45 -26.20 -29.66
N GLN A 38 34.64 -25.60 -29.57
CA GLN A 38 35.57 -25.51 -30.71
C GLN A 38 36.61 -26.62 -30.71
N ASP A 39 37.00 -27.08 -29.52
CA ASP A 39 37.99 -28.14 -29.33
C ASP A 39 37.48 -29.19 -28.33
N ALA A 40 37.88 -30.45 -28.54
CA ALA A 40 37.52 -31.56 -27.66
C ALA A 40 38.13 -31.45 -26.25
N THR A 41 39.12 -30.57 -26.07
CA THR A 41 39.77 -30.28 -24.79
C THR A 41 39.16 -29.10 -24.05
N ASP A 42 38.26 -28.35 -24.68
CA ASP A 42 37.52 -27.27 -24.02
C ASP A 42 36.68 -27.84 -22.88
N LYS A 43 36.69 -27.15 -21.74
CA LYS A 43 35.91 -27.57 -20.57
C LYS A 43 34.84 -26.56 -20.25
N MET A 44 33.65 -27.05 -19.92
CA MET A 44 32.57 -26.23 -19.37
C MET A 44 32.16 -26.84 -18.04
N SER A 45 32.13 -26.01 -16.99
CA SER A 45 31.82 -26.46 -15.64
C SER A 45 30.56 -25.86 -15.07
N ALA A 46 30.05 -24.75 -15.61
CA ALA A 46 28.93 -24.04 -15.00
C ALA A 46 28.06 -23.29 -16.00
N VAL A 47 26.77 -23.26 -15.71
CA VAL A 47 25.80 -22.28 -16.21
C VAL A 47 25.39 -21.42 -15.01
N TYR A 48 25.29 -20.11 -15.19
CA TYR A 48 25.11 -19.18 -14.08
C TYR A 48 24.26 -17.97 -14.48
N GLY A 49 23.75 -17.27 -13.46
CA GLY A 49 23.11 -15.96 -13.59
C GLY A 49 23.29 -15.17 -12.30
N ASP A 50 23.43 -13.85 -12.42
CA ASP A 50 23.53 -12.90 -11.31
C ASP A 50 23.06 -11.50 -11.77
N ALA A 51 23.23 -10.49 -10.93
CA ALA A 51 22.79 -9.11 -11.21
C ALA A 51 23.60 -8.40 -12.31
N GLU A 52 24.80 -8.88 -12.67
CA GLU A 52 25.62 -8.33 -13.76
C GLU A 52 25.40 -9.10 -15.07
N SER A 53 25.22 -10.42 -14.97
CA SER A 53 24.92 -11.34 -16.07
C SER A 53 23.59 -12.02 -15.81
N ASN A 54 22.50 -11.35 -16.17
CA ASN A 54 21.15 -11.85 -15.97
C ASN A 54 20.94 -13.17 -16.72
N MET A 55 20.38 -14.17 -16.06
CA MET A 55 19.88 -15.39 -16.71
C MET A 55 18.36 -15.41 -16.60
N VAL A 56 17.70 -15.49 -17.74
CA VAL A 56 16.24 -15.44 -17.87
C VAL A 56 15.82 -16.49 -18.87
N ILE A 57 14.82 -17.29 -18.54
CA ILE A 57 14.19 -18.22 -19.47
C ILE A 57 12.68 -18.07 -19.30
N ASN A 58 11.99 -17.72 -20.38
CA ASN A 58 10.55 -17.57 -20.43
C ASN A 58 9.94 -18.75 -21.18
N ALA A 59 8.93 -19.36 -20.57
CA ALA A 59 8.09 -20.40 -21.13
C ALA A 59 6.62 -20.03 -20.89
N PRO A 60 6.04 -19.12 -21.69
CA PRO A 60 4.70 -18.57 -21.43
C PRO A 60 3.59 -19.62 -21.35
N ALA A 61 3.74 -20.73 -22.07
CA ALA A 61 2.79 -21.84 -22.07
C ALA A 61 2.96 -22.81 -20.88
N GLY A 62 3.94 -22.55 -19.98
CA GLY A 62 4.29 -23.42 -18.86
C GLY A 62 5.20 -24.59 -19.29
N VAL A 63 6.12 -24.99 -18.42
CA VAL A 63 6.98 -26.15 -18.64
C VAL A 63 6.34 -27.44 -18.13
N PHE A 64 6.64 -28.55 -18.80
CA PHE A 64 6.21 -29.87 -18.40
C PHE A 64 7.19 -30.48 -17.38
N ASN A 65 6.65 -30.93 -16.25
CA ASN A 65 7.37 -31.70 -15.23
C ASN A 65 6.49 -32.82 -14.66
N SER A 66 6.88 -34.07 -14.85
CA SER A 66 6.17 -35.22 -14.31
C SER A 66 6.28 -35.32 -12.78
N GLU A 67 5.24 -35.84 -12.14
CA GLU A 67 5.24 -36.11 -10.69
C GLU A 67 6.28 -37.19 -10.28
N TYR A 68 6.84 -37.90 -11.27
CA TYR A 68 7.80 -38.98 -11.06
C TYR A 68 9.25 -38.50 -11.12
N ASN A 69 9.50 -37.25 -11.53
CA ASN A 69 10.81 -36.66 -11.45
C ASN A 69 11.18 -36.35 -10.00
N SER A 70 12.21 -37.01 -9.48
CA SER A 70 12.67 -36.80 -8.11
C SER A 70 13.80 -35.77 -7.97
N SER A 71 14.22 -35.10 -9.05
CA SER A 71 15.38 -34.21 -9.04
C SER A 71 15.24 -33.05 -10.05
N TRP A 72 15.90 -31.93 -9.76
CA TRP A 72 15.92 -30.76 -10.65
C TRP A 72 16.88 -30.91 -11.84
N ASN A 73 17.74 -31.92 -11.79
CA ASN A 73 18.73 -32.21 -12.83
C ASN A 73 18.51 -33.60 -13.44
N ALA A 74 19.32 -33.92 -14.46
CA ALA A 74 19.25 -35.18 -15.19
C ALA A 74 19.27 -36.46 -14.32
N SER A 75 19.73 -36.41 -13.06
CA SER A 75 19.69 -37.56 -12.15
C SER A 75 18.27 -38.05 -11.82
N GLY A 76 17.25 -37.21 -12.04
CA GLY A 76 15.85 -37.60 -11.92
C GLY A 76 15.38 -38.54 -13.04
N ILE A 77 16.03 -38.48 -14.20
CA ILE A 77 15.62 -39.21 -15.41
C ILE A 77 16.24 -40.61 -15.42
N ASN A 78 15.81 -41.45 -14.49
CA ASN A 78 16.39 -42.79 -14.35
C ASN A 78 15.96 -43.71 -15.52
N PRO A 79 16.90 -44.24 -16.33
CA PRO A 79 16.58 -45.09 -17.48
C PRO A 79 15.77 -46.34 -17.14
N ALA A 80 15.83 -46.83 -15.90
CA ALA A 80 15.06 -47.99 -15.45
C ALA A 80 13.55 -47.73 -15.37
N PHE A 81 13.14 -46.46 -15.23
CA PHE A 81 11.74 -46.05 -15.13
C PHE A 81 11.11 -45.68 -16.47
N LEU A 82 11.90 -45.29 -17.48
CA LEU A 82 11.43 -44.90 -18.82
C LEU A 82 10.51 -45.93 -19.51
N PRO A 83 10.71 -47.26 -19.40
CA PRO A 83 9.78 -48.23 -20.01
C PRO A 83 8.40 -48.29 -19.35
N VAL A 84 8.28 -47.80 -18.11
CA VAL A 84 7.04 -47.81 -17.31
C VAL A 84 6.38 -46.43 -17.29
N PHE A 85 7.19 -45.37 -17.29
CA PHE A 85 6.80 -43.96 -17.28
C PHE A 85 7.55 -43.24 -18.43
N PRO A 86 7.11 -43.40 -19.69
CA PRO A 86 7.75 -42.78 -20.85
C PRO A 86 7.76 -41.25 -20.80
N GLU A 87 6.79 -40.64 -20.13
CA GLU A 87 6.66 -39.19 -19.91
C GLU A 87 7.85 -38.58 -19.15
N LEU A 88 8.55 -39.38 -18.34
CA LEU A 88 9.76 -38.95 -17.63
C LEU A 88 10.88 -38.54 -18.61
N ALA A 89 10.88 -39.04 -19.85
CA ALA A 89 11.85 -38.65 -20.87
C ALA A 89 11.71 -37.18 -21.31
N ASP A 90 10.50 -36.62 -21.17
CA ASP A 90 10.15 -35.29 -21.64
C ASP A 90 10.22 -34.24 -20.51
N ASP A 91 10.68 -34.61 -19.31
CA ASP A 91 10.77 -33.68 -18.19
C ASP A 91 11.77 -32.55 -18.43
N THR A 92 11.50 -31.42 -17.78
CA THR A 92 12.35 -30.23 -17.81
C THR A 92 13.45 -30.37 -16.75
N TYR A 93 14.72 -30.36 -17.16
CA TYR A 93 15.85 -30.52 -16.24
C TYR A 93 17.11 -29.77 -16.70
N ALA A 94 17.92 -29.36 -15.72
CA ALA A 94 19.25 -28.83 -15.96
C ALA A 94 20.30 -29.94 -15.97
N THR A 95 21.37 -29.76 -16.75
CA THR A 95 22.43 -30.76 -16.84
C THR A 95 23.78 -30.16 -17.25
N ILE A 96 24.83 -30.97 -17.18
CA ILE A 96 26.10 -30.72 -17.87
C ILE A 96 26.49 -32.04 -18.54
N ARG A 97 26.15 -32.14 -19.83
CA ARG A 97 26.36 -33.27 -20.76
C ARG A 97 25.67 -34.59 -20.38
N LEU A 98 24.78 -34.62 -19.39
CA LEU A 98 24.14 -35.86 -18.97
C LEU A 98 22.67 -35.89 -19.41
N ASP A 99 22.25 -36.99 -20.03
CA ASP A 99 20.85 -37.30 -20.36
C ASP A 99 20.11 -38.04 -19.23
N GLY A 100 20.82 -38.35 -18.15
CA GLY A 100 20.33 -39.15 -17.02
C GLY A 100 21.32 -39.08 -15.85
N PRO A 101 21.17 -39.94 -14.84
CA PRO A 101 22.11 -40.00 -13.71
C PRO A 101 23.55 -40.27 -14.15
N ALA A 102 24.50 -39.54 -13.58
CA ALA A 102 25.93 -39.71 -13.85
C ALA A 102 26.39 -41.17 -13.64
N ALA A 103 25.85 -41.84 -12.61
CA ALA A 103 26.14 -43.24 -12.30
C ALA A 103 25.75 -44.23 -13.42
N SER A 104 24.76 -43.89 -14.26
CA SER A 104 24.29 -44.69 -15.40
C SER A 104 24.72 -44.15 -16.76
N SER A 105 25.46 -43.04 -16.81
CA SER A 105 25.87 -42.36 -18.04
C SER A 105 26.88 -43.14 -18.90
N GLY A 106 27.57 -44.14 -18.30
CA GLY A 106 28.66 -44.85 -18.95
C GLY A 106 29.98 -44.07 -19.04
N LEU A 107 30.03 -42.86 -18.49
CA LEU A 107 31.23 -42.02 -18.40
C LEU A 107 31.92 -42.22 -17.04
N ASP A 108 33.13 -42.78 -17.04
CA ASP A 108 33.91 -42.95 -15.82
C ASP A 108 34.32 -41.57 -15.26
N GLY A 109 34.10 -41.36 -13.96
CA GLY A 109 34.35 -40.06 -13.30
C GLY A 109 33.34 -38.95 -13.61
N ALA A 110 32.16 -39.26 -14.17
CA ALA A 110 31.09 -38.27 -14.32
C ALA A 110 30.44 -37.94 -12.97
N ALA A 111 29.93 -36.72 -12.84
CA ALA A 111 29.25 -36.25 -11.64
C ALA A 111 27.95 -35.53 -12.00
N ASP A 112 26.91 -35.76 -11.21
CA ASP A 112 25.65 -35.02 -11.30
C ASP A 112 25.91 -33.54 -10.93
N PRO A 113 25.32 -32.56 -11.64
CA PRO A 113 25.51 -31.16 -11.33
C PRO A 113 25.02 -30.80 -9.93
N SER A 114 25.79 -29.98 -9.23
CA SER A 114 25.37 -29.33 -7.98
C SER A 114 24.76 -27.96 -8.30
N ILE A 115 23.88 -27.47 -7.45
CA ILE A 115 23.26 -26.14 -7.59
C ILE A 115 23.54 -25.28 -6.37
N VAL A 116 23.75 -23.99 -6.62
CA VAL A 116 23.72 -22.92 -5.62
C VAL A 116 22.74 -21.89 -6.15
N GLU A 117 21.81 -21.43 -5.32
CA GLU A 117 20.78 -20.47 -5.70
C GLU A 117 20.48 -19.50 -4.56
N ASP A 118 20.02 -18.31 -4.90
CA ASP A 118 19.55 -17.30 -3.95
C ASP A 118 18.18 -17.71 -3.39
N GLU A 119 18.04 -17.66 -2.06
CA GLU A 119 16.75 -17.92 -1.39
C GLU A 119 15.66 -16.93 -1.82
N ALA A 120 16.03 -15.72 -2.25
CA ALA A 120 15.09 -14.71 -2.74
C ALA A 120 14.57 -15.00 -4.16
N GLN A 121 15.32 -15.76 -4.96
CA GLN A 121 14.96 -16.09 -6.35
C GLN A 121 15.44 -17.51 -6.72
N PRO A 122 14.84 -18.56 -6.14
CA PRO A 122 15.24 -19.93 -6.41
C PRO A 122 14.81 -20.36 -7.83
N VAL A 123 15.68 -21.06 -8.53
CA VAL A 123 15.45 -21.58 -9.89
C VAL A 123 15.01 -23.04 -9.90
N THR A 124 15.31 -23.78 -8.82
CA THR A 124 14.89 -25.18 -8.63
C THR A 124 13.39 -25.43 -8.90
N PRO A 125 12.44 -24.56 -8.49
CA PRO A 125 11.01 -24.78 -8.75
C PRO A 125 10.65 -24.90 -10.24
N PHE A 126 11.41 -24.26 -11.14
CA PHE A 126 11.19 -24.36 -12.59
C PHE A 126 11.37 -25.79 -13.12
N PHE A 127 12.22 -26.60 -12.48
CA PHE A 127 12.50 -27.99 -12.86
C PHE A 127 11.66 -29.03 -12.11
N LEU A 128 10.90 -28.60 -11.09
CA LEU A 128 10.16 -29.50 -10.21
C LEU A 128 8.65 -29.22 -10.20
N THR A 129 8.22 -28.08 -10.74
CA THR A 129 6.81 -27.66 -10.73
C THR A 129 6.28 -27.67 -12.16
N ASP A 130 5.25 -28.48 -12.40
CA ASP A 130 4.54 -28.49 -13.69
C ASP A 130 3.83 -27.14 -13.91
N GLY A 131 3.87 -26.63 -15.14
CA GLY A 131 3.28 -25.35 -15.51
C GLY A 131 4.08 -24.11 -15.09
N ALA A 132 5.32 -24.24 -14.61
CA ALA A 132 6.16 -23.09 -14.30
C ALA A 132 6.46 -22.27 -15.57
N THR A 133 6.32 -20.94 -15.51
CA THR A 133 6.34 -20.08 -16.71
C THR A 133 7.66 -19.36 -16.95
N SER A 134 8.53 -19.28 -15.94
CA SER A 134 9.79 -18.54 -16.06
C SER A 134 10.84 -19.01 -15.05
N LEU A 135 12.11 -19.00 -15.48
CA LEU A 135 13.29 -19.10 -14.64
C LEU A 135 14.00 -17.76 -14.66
N LEU A 136 14.24 -17.18 -13.49
CA LEU A 136 14.90 -15.88 -13.36
C LEU A 136 16.05 -15.98 -12.37
N SER A 137 17.21 -15.47 -12.75
CA SER A 137 18.37 -15.31 -11.87
C SER A 137 19.05 -13.98 -12.18
N THR A 138 18.67 -12.99 -11.39
CA THR A 138 18.99 -11.56 -11.60
C THR A 138 19.39 -10.86 -10.29
N THR A 139 19.45 -11.61 -9.18
CA THR A 139 19.86 -11.07 -7.88
C THR A 139 21.38 -11.00 -7.78
N LEU A 140 21.87 -10.25 -6.78
CA LEU A 140 23.31 -10.13 -6.54
C LEU A 140 23.99 -11.47 -6.22
N THR A 141 23.29 -12.39 -5.55
CA THR A 141 23.79 -13.74 -5.25
C THR A 141 23.61 -14.67 -6.44
N GLY A 142 22.49 -14.52 -7.16
CA GLY A 142 22.19 -15.24 -8.38
C GLY A 142 22.00 -16.75 -8.18
N CYS A 143 22.28 -17.52 -9.23
CA CYS A 143 22.31 -18.97 -9.18
C CYS A 143 23.38 -19.53 -10.12
N ALA A 144 23.88 -20.72 -9.80
CA ALA A 144 24.73 -21.49 -10.69
C ALA A 144 24.51 -22.98 -10.47
N TRP A 145 24.35 -23.73 -11.56
CA TRP A 145 24.55 -25.17 -11.53
C TRP A 145 25.88 -25.54 -12.18
N TYR A 146 26.65 -26.39 -11.49
CA TYR A 146 28.02 -26.65 -11.85
C TYR A 146 28.48 -28.06 -11.51
N VAL A 147 29.55 -28.49 -12.20
CA VAL A 147 30.34 -29.68 -11.88
C VAL A 147 31.79 -29.26 -11.61
N LEU A 148 32.50 -30.08 -10.83
CA LEU A 148 33.93 -29.83 -10.62
C LEU A 148 34.72 -30.04 -11.92
N ASN A 149 35.80 -29.30 -12.12
CA ASN A 149 36.68 -29.42 -13.30
C ASN A 149 37.32 -30.82 -13.49
N THR A 150 37.24 -31.68 -12.48
CA THR A 150 37.66 -33.08 -12.48
C THR A 150 36.61 -34.04 -13.03
N ALA A 151 35.36 -33.59 -13.17
CA ALA A 151 34.26 -34.42 -13.68
C ALA A 151 34.45 -34.65 -15.19
N SER A 152 34.29 -35.90 -15.64
CA SER A 152 34.51 -36.25 -17.05
C SER A 152 33.42 -35.71 -17.98
N ASN A 153 32.23 -35.44 -17.46
CA ASN A 153 31.13 -34.80 -18.18
C ASN A 153 31.31 -33.28 -18.38
N ALA A 154 32.40 -32.68 -17.88
CA ALA A 154 32.76 -31.29 -18.18
C ALA A 154 33.45 -31.11 -19.56
N LEU A 155 33.74 -32.21 -20.27
CA LEU A 155 34.28 -32.21 -21.64
C LEU A 155 33.17 -32.52 -22.65
N PRO A 156 33.20 -31.92 -23.86
CA PRO A 156 32.19 -32.14 -24.89
C PRO A 156 32.08 -33.58 -25.36
N ASP A 157 30.96 -33.87 -26.03
CA ASP A 157 30.77 -35.14 -26.73
C ASP A 157 31.56 -35.22 -28.05
N GLU A 158 31.38 -36.32 -28.79
CA GLU A 158 32.06 -36.56 -30.07
C GLU A 158 31.70 -35.54 -31.17
N ASN A 159 30.57 -34.85 -31.03
CA ASN A 159 30.09 -33.81 -31.93
C ASN A 159 30.54 -32.40 -31.50
N LEU A 160 31.37 -32.30 -30.46
CA LEU A 160 31.76 -31.05 -29.80
C LEU A 160 30.56 -30.31 -29.16
N GLN A 161 29.56 -31.04 -28.68
CA GLN A 161 28.37 -30.46 -28.07
C GLN A 161 28.28 -30.78 -26.57
N MET A 162 27.74 -29.82 -25.83
CA MET A 162 27.46 -29.93 -24.40
C MET A 162 25.98 -29.66 -24.17
N LEU A 163 25.22 -30.71 -23.83
CA LEU A 163 23.84 -30.52 -23.36
C LEU A 163 23.87 -29.80 -22.00
N ILE A 164 23.13 -28.71 -21.86
CA ILE A 164 23.09 -27.93 -20.61
C ILE A 164 21.70 -27.85 -19.98
N LEU A 165 20.67 -28.07 -20.79
CA LEU A 165 19.28 -27.89 -20.39
C LEU A 165 18.36 -28.64 -21.35
N GLN A 166 17.30 -29.24 -20.81
CA GLN A 166 16.15 -29.72 -21.57
C GLN A 166 14.90 -29.06 -21.00
N ILE A 167 14.06 -28.46 -21.85
CA ILE A 167 12.76 -27.88 -21.47
C ILE A 167 11.70 -28.43 -22.40
N THR A 168 10.58 -28.88 -21.85
CA THR A 168 9.41 -29.26 -22.66
C THR A 168 8.27 -28.30 -22.37
N THR A 169 7.63 -27.76 -23.41
CA THR A 169 6.50 -26.82 -23.28
C THR A 169 5.58 -26.90 -24.51
N GLY A 170 4.34 -26.42 -24.37
CA GLY A 170 3.36 -26.34 -25.46
C GLY A 170 3.49 -25.09 -26.35
N GLY A 171 4.49 -24.23 -26.10
CA GLY A 171 4.69 -22.96 -26.81
C GLY A 171 6.16 -22.68 -27.15
N THR A 172 6.45 -21.43 -27.52
CA THR A 172 7.82 -20.97 -27.78
C THR A 172 8.57 -20.63 -26.49
N LEU A 173 9.90 -20.64 -26.57
CA LEU A 173 10.80 -20.25 -25.48
C LEU A 173 11.62 -19.03 -25.89
N ASP A 174 11.92 -18.15 -24.95
CA ASP A 174 12.84 -17.03 -25.16
C ASP A 174 13.62 -16.73 -23.89
N GLY A 175 14.80 -16.12 -24.02
CA GLY A 175 15.58 -15.72 -22.86
C GLY A 175 17.06 -15.54 -23.13
N THR A 176 17.81 -15.47 -22.04
CA THR A 176 19.27 -15.29 -22.02
C THR A 176 19.87 -16.36 -21.11
N ILE A 177 20.86 -17.09 -21.62
CA ILE A 177 21.60 -18.10 -20.84
C ILE A 177 23.08 -17.74 -20.79
N ASN A 178 23.68 -17.86 -19.60
CA ASN A 178 25.09 -17.55 -19.41
C ASN A 178 25.87 -18.80 -18.99
N PHE A 179 27.03 -19.00 -19.59
CA PHE A 179 27.86 -20.17 -19.33
C PHE A 179 29.35 -19.82 -19.28
N GLN A 180 30.10 -20.67 -18.58
CA GLN A 180 31.54 -20.53 -18.41
C GLN A 180 32.27 -21.62 -19.18
N VAL A 181 33.25 -21.22 -19.99
CA VAL A 181 34.14 -22.11 -20.74
C VAL A 181 35.59 -21.86 -20.32
N PHE A 182 36.36 -22.94 -20.24
CA PHE A 182 37.81 -22.93 -20.10
C PHE A 182 38.42 -23.45 -21.40
N PRO A 183 38.87 -22.55 -22.29
CA PRO A 183 39.48 -22.94 -23.55
C PRO A 183 40.70 -23.84 -23.30
N LEU A 184 40.79 -24.93 -24.06
CA LEU A 184 41.83 -25.96 -23.95
C LEU A 184 41.95 -26.59 -22.55
N GLY A 185 40.93 -26.42 -21.70
CA GLY A 185 40.90 -26.93 -20.32
C GLY A 185 41.85 -26.21 -19.36
N ASP A 186 42.35 -25.01 -19.72
CA ASP A 186 43.18 -24.20 -18.83
C ASP A 186 42.34 -23.54 -17.74
N GLY A 187 42.40 -24.10 -16.51
CA GLY A 187 41.67 -23.59 -15.35
C GLY A 187 42.04 -22.17 -14.91
N THR A 188 43.04 -21.53 -15.52
CA THR A 188 43.40 -20.13 -15.28
C THR A 188 42.79 -19.16 -16.28
N ASN A 189 42.27 -19.66 -17.40
CA ASN A 189 41.63 -18.88 -18.45
C ASN A 189 40.14 -19.21 -18.52
N ALA A 190 39.35 -18.61 -17.62
CA ALA A 190 37.89 -18.71 -17.66
C ALA A 190 37.32 -17.62 -18.57
N GLU A 191 36.53 -18.02 -19.55
CA GLU A 191 35.76 -17.14 -20.41
C GLU A 191 34.26 -17.29 -20.10
N TYR A 192 33.56 -16.17 -20.18
CA TYR A 192 32.16 -16.02 -19.79
C TYR A 192 31.37 -15.55 -20.98
N TYR A 193 30.29 -16.26 -21.30
CA TYR A 193 29.44 -15.98 -22.44
C TYR A 193 28.00 -15.78 -21.96
N SER A 194 27.33 -14.82 -22.60
CA SER A 194 25.91 -14.52 -22.43
C SER A 194 25.26 -14.60 -23.81
N ILE A 195 24.28 -15.49 -23.99
CA ILE A 195 23.64 -15.70 -25.29
C ILE A 195 22.13 -15.58 -25.15
N ASP A 196 21.58 -14.63 -25.90
CA ASP A 196 20.13 -14.50 -26.10
C ASP A 196 19.65 -15.53 -27.12
N PHE A 197 18.53 -16.19 -26.81
CA PHE A 197 17.88 -17.16 -27.69
C PHE A 197 16.37 -16.86 -27.78
N ASN A 198 15.78 -17.21 -28.92
CA ASN A 198 14.34 -17.20 -29.13
C ASN A 198 13.96 -18.37 -30.04
N GLY A 199 13.24 -19.33 -29.49
CA GLY A 199 12.88 -20.58 -30.16
C GLY A 199 14.08 -21.49 -30.42
N SER A 200 13.93 -22.34 -31.44
CA SER A 200 14.99 -23.22 -31.92
C SER A 200 15.93 -22.49 -32.91
N GLY A 201 17.20 -22.90 -32.96
CA GLY A 201 18.20 -22.25 -33.81
C GLY A 201 19.60 -22.30 -33.23
N THR A 202 20.56 -21.66 -33.90
CA THR A 202 21.93 -21.48 -33.40
C THR A 202 22.20 -19.99 -33.17
N PHE A 203 22.57 -19.65 -31.94
CA PHE A 203 22.72 -18.30 -31.40
C PHE A 203 24.17 -18.04 -30.96
N SER A 204 24.62 -16.78 -31.00
CA SER A 204 25.99 -16.39 -30.63
C SER A 204 26.04 -15.02 -29.95
N ASP A 205 27.03 -14.81 -29.08
CA ASP A 205 27.25 -13.53 -28.38
C ASP A 205 27.39 -12.37 -29.37
N GLY A 206 26.44 -11.44 -29.33
CA GLY A 206 26.46 -10.20 -30.12
C GLY A 206 26.06 -10.33 -31.59
N ASN A 207 25.58 -11.48 -32.04
CA ASN A 207 25.00 -11.63 -33.37
C ASN A 207 24.01 -12.80 -33.34
N ALA A 208 22.72 -12.50 -33.23
CA ALA A 208 21.71 -13.42 -33.74
C ALA A 208 22.08 -13.67 -35.21
N GLY A 209 22.30 -14.94 -35.58
CA GLY A 209 22.34 -15.29 -37.01
C GLY A 209 21.04 -14.85 -37.69
N PRO A 210 20.92 -14.99 -39.03
CA PRO A 210 19.63 -14.79 -39.67
C PRO A 210 18.58 -15.66 -38.95
N VAL A 211 17.65 -15.00 -38.28
CA VAL A 211 16.51 -15.67 -37.65
C VAL A 211 15.56 -15.92 -38.81
N ALA A 212 15.53 -17.18 -39.25
CA ALA A 212 14.65 -17.63 -40.32
C ALA A 212 13.21 -17.64 -39.77
N GLY A 213 12.30 -16.98 -40.48
CA GLY A 213 10.89 -16.96 -40.12
C GLY A 213 10.12 -15.99 -41.01
N CYS A 214 8.81 -15.93 -40.87
CA CYS A 214 8.03 -15.00 -41.68
C CYS A 214 8.35 -13.54 -41.32
N THR A 215 8.81 -12.77 -42.31
CA THR A 215 9.16 -11.34 -42.15
C THR A 215 8.01 -10.40 -42.54
N ASP A 216 6.88 -10.94 -43.03
CA ASP A 216 5.70 -10.16 -43.40
C ASP A 216 4.85 -9.86 -42.14
N PRO A 217 4.75 -8.58 -41.71
CA PRO A 217 3.97 -8.20 -40.53
C PRO A 217 2.45 -8.41 -40.68
N THR A 218 1.98 -8.77 -41.87
CA THR A 218 0.56 -9.07 -42.15
C THR A 218 0.24 -10.57 -42.16
N ALA A 219 1.25 -11.43 -41.96
CA ALA A 219 1.09 -12.88 -41.90
C ALA A 219 0.80 -13.38 -40.48
N CYS A 220 0.12 -14.51 -40.40
CA CYS A 220 -0.32 -15.15 -39.17
C CYS A 220 0.78 -15.83 -38.36
N ASN A 221 1.89 -16.15 -39.01
CA ASN A 221 3.09 -16.67 -38.39
C ASN A 221 4.24 -15.64 -38.44
N PHE A 222 3.92 -14.34 -38.48
CA PHE A 222 4.92 -13.28 -38.42
C PHE A 222 5.82 -13.45 -37.20
N ASN A 223 7.13 -13.45 -37.45
CA ASN A 223 8.14 -13.47 -36.40
C ASN A 223 8.84 -12.10 -36.35
N PRO A 224 8.62 -11.27 -35.32
CA PRO A 224 9.23 -9.94 -35.23
C PRO A 224 10.76 -9.96 -35.07
N LEU A 225 11.34 -11.11 -34.77
CA LEU A 225 12.78 -11.32 -34.67
C LEU A 225 13.36 -11.89 -35.96
N ALA A 226 12.54 -12.31 -36.92
CA ALA A 226 13.01 -12.83 -38.19
C ALA A 226 13.78 -11.75 -38.97
N THR A 227 15.03 -12.08 -39.29
CA THR A 227 15.92 -11.24 -40.11
C THR A 227 16.13 -11.81 -41.51
N GLU A 228 15.59 -13.01 -41.78
CA GLU A 228 15.55 -13.67 -43.09
C GLU A 228 14.19 -14.37 -43.30
N ASP A 229 13.56 -14.14 -44.45
CA ASP A 229 12.31 -14.80 -44.83
C ASP A 229 12.58 -16.24 -45.29
N ASP A 230 11.96 -17.20 -44.60
CA ASP A 230 12.07 -18.63 -44.89
C ASP A 230 10.98 -19.14 -45.86
N GLY A 231 10.11 -18.25 -46.33
CA GLY A 231 9.01 -18.56 -47.24
C GLY A 231 7.86 -19.31 -46.58
N THR A 232 7.82 -19.38 -45.25
CA THR A 232 6.75 -20.06 -44.51
C THR A 232 5.55 -19.15 -44.20
N CYS A 233 5.58 -17.87 -44.59
CA CYS A 233 4.50 -16.91 -44.32
C CYS A 233 3.10 -17.46 -44.66
N THR A 234 2.24 -17.54 -43.66
CA THR A 234 0.83 -17.91 -43.80
C THR A 234 -0.02 -16.65 -43.73
N GLY A 235 -0.78 -16.39 -44.80
CA GLY A 235 -1.73 -15.28 -44.80
C GLY A 235 -3.01 -15.60 -44.01
N ILE A 236 -3.81 -14.57 -43.76
CA ILE A 236 -5.17 -14.70 -43.23
C ILE A 236 -6.00 -15.61 -44.16
N PRO A 237 -6.75 -16.60 -43.64
CA PRO A 237 -7.63 -17.45 -44.44
C PRO A 237 -8.61 -16.65 -45.30
N GLU A 238 -8.92 -17.12 -46.51
CA GLU A 238 -9.86 -16.43 -47.41
C GLU A 238 -11.24 -16.27 -46.76
N GLY A 239 -11.70 -15.02 -46.62
CA GLY A 239 -12.98 -14.69 -45.98
C GLY A 239 -12.90 -14.50 -44.46
N ALA A 240 -11.75 -14.72 -43.84
CA ALA A 240 -11.49 -14.37 -42.45
C ALA A 240 -10.95 -12.93 -42.34
N CYS A 241 -11.08 -12.37 -41.14
CA CYS A 241 -10.52 -11.07 -40.77
C CYS A 241 -9.29 -11.19 -39.86
N ASP A 242 -8.99 -12.39 -39.36
CA ASP A 242 -7.80 -12.69 -38.55
C ASP A 242 -7.27 -14.11 -38.80
N CYS A 243 -6.23 -14.45 -38.05
CA CYS A 243 -5.48 -15.70 -38.18
C CYS A 243 -6.16 -16.93 -37.60
N ASP A 244 -7.15 -16.72 -36.73
CA ASP A 244 -7.94 -17.79 -36.12
C ASP A 244 -9.13 -18.19 -37.00
N GLY A 245 -9.31 -17.50 -38.14
CA GLY A 245 -10.38 -17.77 -39.09
C GLY A 245 -11.69 -17.08 -38.71
N ASN A 246 -11.65 -16.07 -37.86
CA ASN A 246 -12.84 -15.33 -37.47
C ASN A 246 -13.34 -14.46 -38.62
N VAL A 247 -14.62 -14.12 -38.59
CA VAL A 247 -15.28 -13.22 -39.56
C VAL A 247 -15.67 -11.92 -38.87
N LEU A 248 -15.83 -10.86 -39.66
CA LEU A 248 -16.36 -9.60 -39.15
C LEU A 248 -17.83 -9.79 -38.78
N ASP A 249 -18.20 -9.31 -37.60
CA ASP A 249 -19.59 -9.23 -37.16
C ASP A 249 -20.31 -8.01 -37.76
N ALA A 250 -21.55 -7.76 -37.35
CA ALA A 250 -22.33 -6.63 -37.86
C ALA A 250 -21.72 -5.24 -37.54
N LEU A 251 -20.86 -5.14 -36.51
CA LEU A 251 -20.14 -3.93 -36.12
C LEU A 251 -18.76 -3.79 -36.81
N GLY A 252 -18.38 -4.78 -37.63
CA GLY A 252 -17.05 -4.83 -38.24
C GLY A 252 -15.95 -5.22 -37.26
N VAL A 253 -16.30 -5.88 -36.15
CA VAL A 253 -15.35 -6.46 -35.19
C VAL A 253 -15.03 -7.89 -35.61
N CYS A 254 -13.74 -8.19 -35.72
CA CYS A 254 -13.31 -9.53 -36.07
C CYS A 254 -13.54 -10.51 -34.91
N GLY A 255 -14.30 -11.57 -35.14
CA GLY A 255 -14.65 -12.55 -34.10
C GLY A 255 -15.67 -12.05 -33.09
N GLY A 256 -16.36 -10.94 -33.39
CA GLY A 256 -17.43 -10.44 -32.55
C GLY A 256 -18.71 -11.28 -32.68
N ASP A 257 -19.54 -11.25 -31.63
CA ASP A 257 -20.80 -12.00 -31.57
C ASP A 257 -22.00 -11.19 -32.09
N CYS A 258 -21.79 -9.98 -32.64
CA CYS A 258 -22.90 -9.13 -33.03
C CYS A 258 -23.61 -9.60 -34.30
N LEU A 259 -24.88 -9.98 -34.17
CA LEU A 259 -25.69 -10.49 -35.27
C LEU A 259 -26.29 -9.39 -36.16
N ALA A 260 -26.53 -8.19 -35.62
CA ALA A 260 -27.12 -7.06 -36.34
C ALA A 260 -26.85 -5.72 -35.62
N ASP A 261 -26.64 -4.68 -36.42
CA ASP A 261 -26.62 -3.26 -36.03
C ASP A 261 -27.51 -2.55 -37.07
N ALA A 262 -28.81 -2.51 -36.79
CA ALA A 262 -29.81 -2.13 -37.77
C ALA A 262 -29.85 -0.62 -38.02
N ASP A 263 -29.50 0.19 -37.03
CA ASP A 263 -29.52 1.64 -37.10
C ASP A 263 -28.12 2.26 -37.37
N GLY A 264 -27.06 1.46 -37.28
CA GLY A 264 -25.68 1.84 -37.58
C GLY A 264 -25.05 2.68 -36.48
N ASN A 265 -25.54 2.57 -35.24
CA ASN A 265 -25.08 3.36 -34.10
C ASN A 265 -23.78 2.82 -33.46
N GLY A 266 -23.32 1.63 -33.85
CA GLY A 266 -22.11 1.00 -33.32
C GLY A 266 -22.31 0.13 -32.08
N ILE A 267 -23.57 -0.12 -31.69
CA ILE A 267 -23.99 -1.03 -30.62
C ILE A 267 -24.79 -2.17 -31.28
N CYS A 268 -24.66 -3.38 -30.74
CA CYS A 268 -25.41 -4.51 -31.29
C CYS A 268 -26.89 -4.44 -30.91
N ASP A 269 -27.80 -4.74 -31.84
CA ASP A 269 -29.26 -4.75 -31.61
C ASP A 269 -29.68 -5.55 -30.35
N GLY A 270 -28.94 -6.62 -30.02
CA GLY A 270 -29.20 -7.47 -28.85
C GLY A 270 -28.70 -6.90 -27.52
N GLU A 271 -27.81 -5.92 -27.58
CA GLU A 271 -27.17 -5.25 -26.45
C GLU A 271 -27.68 -3.80 -26.27
N GLU A 272 -28.64 -3.36 -27.09
CA GLU A 272 -29.27 -2.05 -26.94
C GLU A 272 -30.13 -2.02 -25.67
N VAL A 273 -29.78 -1.12 -24.77
CA VAL A 273 -30.55 -0.82 -23.57
C VAL A 273 -30.97 0.64 -23.65
N TYR A 274 -32.27 0.84 -23.87
CA TYR A 274 -32.88 2.16 -23.92
C TYR A 274 -33.11 2.72 -22.52
N GLY A 275 -32.81 3.99 -22.34
CA GLY A 275 -33.05 4.76 -21.12
C GLY A 275 -32.29 6.08 -21.16
N CYS A 276 -32.46 6.96 -20.17
CA CYS A 276 -31.69 8.20 -20.17
C CYS A 276 -30.21 7.89 -19.89
N ILE A 277 -29.31 8.25 -20.81
CA ILE A 277 -27.86 8.02 -20.67
C ILE A 277 -27.12 9.17 -19.97
N ASN A 278 -27.82 10.25 -19.66
CA ASN A 278 -27.23 11.42 -19.01
C ASN A 278 -27.17 11.20 -17.49
N ASP A 279 -25.96 11.08 -16.94
CA ASP A 279 -25.70 10.87 -15.50
C ASP A 279 -26.28 11.95 -14.58
N SER A 280 -26.56 13.13 -15.12
CA SER A 280 -27.12 14.27 -14.39
C SER A 280 -28.65 14.29 -14.43
N ALA A 281 -29.28 13.33 -15.11
CA ALA A 281 -30.73 13.20 -15.16
C ALA A 281 -31.26 12.34 -13.99
N CYS A 282 -32.44 12.70 -13.50
CA CYS A 282 -33.17 12.02 -12.45
C CYS A 282 -33.62 10.60 -12.81
N ASN A 283 -33.89 10.34 -14.08
CA ASN A 283 -34.19 9.01 -14.60
C ASN A 283 -32.99 8.40 -15.32
N TYR A 284 -31.75 8.81 -14.96
CA TYR A 284 -30.55 8.17 -15.46
C TYR A 284 -30.62 6.66 -15.23
N ASN A 285 -30.44 5.90 -16.30
CA ASN A 285 -30.37 4.46 -16.24
C ASN A 285 -28.90 4.05 -16.45
N PRO A 286 -28.19 3.57 -15.42
CA PRO A 286 -26.79 3.17 -15.55
C PRO A 286 -26.56 1.98 -16.47
N ASP A 287 -27.61 1.22 -16.78
CA ASP A 287 -27.55 0.10 -17.73
C ASP A 287 -27.86 0.55 -19.16
N ALA A 288 -28.36 1.77 -19.38
CA ALA A 288 -28.71 2.27 -20.70
C ALA A 288 -27.47 2.70 -21.49
N ASN A 289 -27.45 2.36 -22.78
CA ASN A 289 -26.41 2.78 -23.73
C ASN A 289 -26.97 3.59 -24.90
N LEU A 290 -28.30 3.75 -24.98
CA LEU A 290 -29.01 4.55 -25.96
C LEU A 290 -30.15 5.34 -25.29
N ASP A 291 -30.32 6.61 -25.67
CA ASP A 291 -31.48 7.39 -25.23
C ASP A 291 -32.77 6.79 -25.78
N ASP A 292 -33.78 6.61 -24.92
CA ASP A 292 -35.11 6.14 -25.35
C ASP A 292 -35.82 7.25 -26.16
N PRO A 293 -36.14 7.04 -27.44
CA PRO A 293 -36.85 8.03 -28.24
C PRO A 293 -38.30 8.31 -27.77
N ASN A 294 -38.82 7.52 -26.82
CA ASN A 294 -40.15 7.66 -26.24
C ASN A 294 -40.14 8.16 -24.79
N GLU A 295 -38.97 8.31 -24.17
CA GLU A 295 -38.83 8.77 -22.79
C GLU A 295 -37.72 9.83 -22.71
N ASP A 296 -38.09 11.05 -22.33
CA ASP A 296 -37.13 12.15 -22.17
C ASP A 296 -36.32 12.00 -20.86
N CYS A 297 -35.06 12.41 -20.88
CA CYS A 297 -34.27 12.64 -19.67
C CYS A 297 -34.92 13.75 -18.81
N ILE A 298 -35.19 13.45 -17.56
CA ILE A 298 -35.76 14.38 -16.58
C ILE A 298 -34.59 14.99 -15.81
N PHE A 299 -34.42 16.31 -15.87
CA PHE A 299 -33.38 17.00 -15.11
C PHE A 299 -33.98 17.70 -13.89
N PRO A 300 -33.22 17.84 -12.79
CA PRO A 300 -33.65 18.66 -11.68
C PRO A 300 -33.74 20.14 -12.07
N ASP A 301 -34.65 20.87 -11.42
CA ASP A 301 -34.65 22.34 -11.47
C ASP A 301 -33.39 22.89 -10.77
N GLU A 302 -32.95 24.10 -11.14
CA GLU A 302 -31.74 24.75 -10.62
C GLU A 302 -31.78 24.83 -9.07
N GLY A 303 -30.96 24.03 -8.39
CA GLY A 303 -30.90 23.93 -6.92
C GLY A 303 -31.89 22.96 -6.27
N PHE A 304 -32.38 21.95 -7.00
CA PHE A 304 -33.23 20.89 -6.44
C PHE A 304 -32.66 19.51 -6.75
N CYS A 305 -32.83 18.54 -5.85
CA CYS A 305 -32.51 17.13 -6.11
C CYS A 305 -33.62 16.43 -6.91
N CYS A 306 -33.24 15.40 -7.66
CA CYS A 306 -34.15 14.44 -8.24
C CYS A 306 -34.96 13.71 -7.16
N GLU A 307 -36.24 13.42 -7.39
CA GLU A 307 -37.04 12.65 -6.41
C GLU A 307 -36.41 11.26 -6.19
N GLY A 308 -35.70 11.09 -5.07
CA GLY A 308 -35.14 9.80 -4.65
C GLY A 308 -33.65 9.78 -4.28
N LEU A 309 -32.91 10.88 -4.43
CA LEU A 309 -31.57 11.00 -3.82
C LEU A 309 -31.70 11.44 -2.35
N PRO A 310 -30.85 10.92 -1.43
CA PRO A 310 -30.84 11.41 -0.06
C PRO A 310 -30.34 12.86 -0.05
N ASP A 311 -31.17 13.71 0.54
CA ASP A 311 -30.88 15.06 1.06
C ASP A 311 -31.14 14.90 2.56
N MET A 312 -30.11 14.47 3.30
CA MET A 312 -30.27 13.98 4.66
C MET A 312 -30.62 15.11 5.63
N ASP A 313 -30.17 16.34 5.35
CA ASP A 313 -30.35 17.49 6.22
C ASP A 313 -31.44 18.48 5.75
N GLY A 314 -31.93 18.34 4.53
CA GLY A 314 -33.08 19.03 3.97
C GLY A 314 -32.77 20.45 3.45
N ASP A 315 -31.51 20.76 3.15
CA ASP A 315 -31.08 22.09 2.74
C ASP A 315 -31.25 22.38 1.23
N GLY A 316 -31.56 21.33 0.45
CA GLY A 316 -31.79 21.38 -0.99
C GLY A 316 -30.57 21.04 -1.85
N ILE A 317 -29.45 20.65 -1.24
CA ILE A 317 -28.23 20.15 -1.89
C ILE A 317 -28.18 18.63 -1.62
N CYS A 318 -27.80 17.83 -2.62
CA CYS A 318 -27.82 16.38 -2.47
C CYS A 318 -26.52 15.90 -1.81
N ASP A 319 -26.59 14.86 -0.96
CA ASP A 319 -25.44 14.33 -0.18
C ASP A 319 -24.14 14.13 -1.02
N GLU A 320 -24.25 13.71 -2.28
CA GLU A 320 -23.08 13.48 -3.17
C GLU A 320 -22.47 14.76 -3.75
N GLN A 321 -23.21 15.87 -3.69
CA GLN A 321 -22.82 17.19 -4.15
C GLN A 321 -22.47 18.12 -2.98
N GLU A 322 -22.49 17.58 -1.76
CA GLU A 322 -22.11 18.32 -0.58
C GLU A 322 -20.59 18.53 -0.50
N VAL A 323 -20.21 19.78 -0.28
CA VAL A 323 -18.83 20.15 0.05
C VAL A 323 -18.75 20.23 1.57
N ALA A 324 -18.15 19.19 2.16
CA ALA A 324 -17.85 19.13 3.58
C ALA A 324 -16.91 20.27 4.00
N GLY A 325 -17.32 21.06 4.98
CA GLY A 325 -16.51 22.13 5.57
C GLY A 325 -17.34 23.02 6.48
N CYS A 326 -16.73 24.03 7.09
CA CYS A 326 -17.48 24.89 7.99
C CYS A 326 -18.46 25.81 7.23
N THR A 327 -19.76 25.63 7.42
CA THR A 327 -20.83 26.41 6.78
C THR A 327 -21.23 27.67 7.59
N ASP A 328 -20.74 27.82 8.83
CA ASP A 328 -21.06 28.97 9.67
C ASP A 328 -20.24 30.22 9.26
N PRO A 329 -20.86 31.30 8.73
CA PRO A 329 -20.17 32.53 8.34
C PRO A 329 -19.52 33.30 9.50
N PHE A 330 -19.78 32.92 10.75
CA PHE A 330 -19.15 33.45 11.95
C PHE A 330 -17.94 32.64 12.42
N ALA A 331 -17.70 31.46 11.85
CA ALA A 331 -16.50 30.68 12.10
C ALA A 331 -15.29 31.23 11.32
N CYS A 332 -14.11 30.92 11.82
CA CYS A 332 -12.84 31.37 11.31
C CYS A 332 -12.32 30.62 10.10
N ASN A 333 -12.61 29.34 10.06
CA ASN A 333 -12.40 28.51 8.89
C ASN A 333 -13.68 28.40 8.04
N TYR A 334 -14.59 29.39 8.12
CA TYR A 334 -15.75 29.45 7.24
C TYR A 334 -15.33 29.27 5.78
N ASP A 335 -15.92 28.29 5.12
CA ASP A 335 -15.76 28.08 3.69
C ASP A 335 -17.07 28.42 2.98
N GLY A 336 -17.04 29.48 2.17
CA GLY A 336 -18.20 29.89 1.37
C GLY A 336 -18.57 28.94 0.24
N MET A 337 -17.79 27.88 0.03
CA MET A 337 -18.11 26.76 -0.85
C MET A 337 -18.61 25.54 -0.10
N ALA A 338 -18.53 25.50 1.24
CA ALA A 338 -19.07 24.40 2.02
C ALA A 338 -20.60 24.43 2.01
N THR A 339 -21.18 23.25 1.85
CA THR A 339 -22.63 23.03 1.81
C THR A 339 -23.07 21.99 2.82
N ASP A 340 -22.14 21.29 3.50
CA ASP A 340 -22.41 20.42 4.64
C ASP A 340 -21.40 20.71 5.76
N ASP A 341 -21.89 20.86 7.00
CA ASP A 341 -21.04 21.14 8.17
C ASP A 341 -20.38 19.85 8.67
N ASP A 342 -19.10 19.73 8.40
CA ASP A 342 -18.28 18.58 8.82
C ASP A 342 -17.86 18.63 10.30
N GLY A 343 -18.36 19.61 11.06
CA GLY A 343 -18.06 19.84 12.47
C GLY A 343 -16.66 20.42 12.69
N THR A 344 -15.96 20.87 11.64
CA THR A 344 -14.63 21.46 11.75
C THR A 344 -14.65 22.95 12.05
N CYS A 345 -15.82 23.59 12.18
CA CYS A 345 -15.93 25.02 12.49
C CYS A 345 -15.08 25.42 13.72
N GLU A 346 -14.06 26.23 13.48
CA GLU A 346 -13.19 26.84 14.47
C GLU A 346 -13.62 28.29 14.65
N TYR A 347 -13.82 28.75 15.88
CA TYR A 347 -14.22 30.14 16.15
C TYR A 347 -13.09 30.97 16.77
N CYS A 348 -11.98 30.35 17.13
CA CYS A 348 -10.92 30.97 17.93
C CYS A 348 -9.78 31.60 17.10
N SER A 349 -9.52 31.12 15.88
CA SER A 349 -8.32 31.50 15.12
C SER A 349 -8.34 32.91 14.49
N CYS A 350 -9.47 33.61 14.51
CA CYS A 350 -9.61 35.01 14.05
C CYS A 350 -9.77 36.03 15.17
N SER A 351 -9.87 35.58 16.42
CA SER A 351 -9.99 36.51 17.53
C SER A 351 -8.59 37.03 17.90
N ASP A 352 -8.24 38.19 17.34
CA ASP A 352 -7.16 39.05 17.87
C ASP A 352 -7.53 39.69 19.23
N GLU A 353 -8.68 39.34 19.81
CA GLU A 353 -9.12 39.76 21.13
C GLU A 353 -8.97 38.59 22.10
N ALA A 354 -7.78 38.44 22.67
CA ALA A 354 -7.52 37.41 23.66
C ALA A 354 -8.50 37.55 24.85
N TYR A 355 -9.17 36.45 25.23
CA TYR A 355 -9.80 36.36 26.55
C TYR A 355 -8.76 36.67 27.62
N THR A 356 -9.13 37.44 28.63
CA THR A 356 -8.19 37.90 29.67
C THR A 356 -8.62 37.42 31.05
N LEU A 357 -7.67 37.31 31.97
CA LEU A 357 -7.92 36.97 33.37
C LEU A 357 -7.86 38.24 34.22
N THR A 358 -8.87 38.45 35.07
CA THR A 358 -8.85 39.47 36.12
C THR A 358 -8.66 38.80 37.47
N VAL A 359 -7.68 39.26 38.25
CA VAL A 359 -7.49 38.81 39.65
C VAL A 359 -7.77 39.96 40.58
N GLU A 360 -8.82 39.83 41.37
CA GLU A 360 -9.17 40.77 42.44
C GLU A 360 -8.64 40.26 43.78
N SER A 361 -8.18 41.18 44.64
CA SER A 361 -7.74 40.83 45.99
C SER A 361 -8.41 41.71 47.04
N ALA A 362 -8.79 41.09 48.14
CA ALA A 362 -9.38 41.76 49.30
C ALA A 362 -8.77 41.23 50.61
N PRO A 363 -8.64 42.06 51.66
CA PRO A 363 -8.23 41.57 52.97
C PRO A 363 -9.23 40.55 53.50
N ALA A 364 -8.76 39.37 53.90
CA ALA A 364 -9.59 38.37 54.54
C ALA A 364 -10.02 38.80 55.95
N ILE A 365 -11.06 38.17 56.49
CA ILE A 365 -11.54 38.34 57.86
C ILE A 365 -10.45 37.92 58.86
N GLN A 366 -9.69 36.87 58.52
CA GLN A 366 -8.54 36.46 59.31
C GLN A 366 -7.35 37.42 59.08
N ALA A 367 -6.89 38.04 60.16
CA ALA A 367 -5.79 39.00 60.10
C ALA A 367 -4.52 38.37 59.51
N GLY A 368 -4.00 38.98 58.45
CA GLY A 368 -2.77 38.55 57.78
C GLY A 368 -2.98 37.70 56.52
N LEU A 369 -4.23 37.37 56.16
CA LEU A 369 -4.57 36.68 54.93
C LEU A 369 -5.20 37.64 53.90
N THR A 370 -5.04 37.31 52.62
CA THR A 370 -5.64 37.99 51.47
C THR A 370 -6.43 36.97 50.67
N THR A 371 -7.67 37.31 50.35
CA THR A 371 -8.54 36.51 49.49
C THR A 371 -8.44 37.02 48.06
N TYR A 372 -8.05 36.14 47.15
CA TYR A 372 -7.97 36.37 45.72
C TYR A 372 -9.16 35.73 45.02
N ARG A 373 -9.82 36.48 44.14
CA ARG A 373 -10.85 35.96 43.23
C ARG A 373 -10.36 36.08 41.80
N VAL A 374 -10.38 34.97 41.09
CA VAL A 374 -9.91 34.91 39.71
C VAL A 374 -11.09 34.78 38.78
N TYR A 375 -11.15 35.69 37.82
CA TYR A 375 -12.23 35.83 36.85
C TYR A 375 -11.66 35.66 35.44
N VAL A 376 -12.41 34.96 34.59
CA VAL A 376 -12.22 34.98 33.14
C VAL A 376 -13.11 36.08 32.56
N ASN A 377 -12.53 37.00 31.80
CA ASN A 377 -13.25 38.05 31.09
C ASN A 377 -13.67 37.50 29.72
N LEU A 378 -14.98 37.50 29.47
CA LEU A 378 -15.57 37.10 28.20
C LEU A 378 -15.84 38.34 27.34
N ASN A 379 -15.77 38.20 26.02
CA ASN A 379 -15.82 39.33 25.10
C ASN A 379 -17.24 39.57 24.54
N GLY A 380 -18.05 38.52 24.45
CA GLY A 380 -19.43 38.53 23.98
C GLY A 380 -20.44 38.15 25.06
N ASP A 381 -21.62 38.74 24.99
CA ASP A 381 -22.73 38.48 25.93
C ASP A 381 -23.28 37.04 25.85
N ASN A 382 -22.96 36.32 24.77
CA ASN A 382 -23.36 34.93 24.56
C ASN A 382 -22.22 33.93 24.80
N ASP A 383 -21.03 34.40 25.18
CA ASP A 383 -19.88 33.54 25.45
C ASP A 383 -20.16 32.71 26.70
N PHE A 384 -19.74 31.45 26.65
CA PHE A 384 -20.00 30.47 27.70
C PHE A 384 -18.70 29.82 28.17
N LEU A 385 -18.36 30.03 29.44
CA LEU A 385 -17.26 29.33 30.07
C LEU A 385 -17.74 27.97 30.61
N SER A 386 -17.26 26.90 29.99
CA SER A 386 -17.68 25.54 30.32
C SER A 386 -16.75 24.82 31.29
N ALA A 387 -15.44 25.09 31.23
CA ALA A 387 -14.45 24.32 31.96
C ALA A 387 -13.21 25.13 32.28
N VAL A 388 -12.47 24.67 33.28
CA VAL A 388 -11.06 25.02 33.49
C VAL A 388 -10.30 23.72 33.57
N TYR A 389 -9.19 23.61 32.83
CA TYR A 389 -8.50 22.35 32.64
C TYR A 389 -6.98 22.50 32.56
N GLY A 390 -6.28 21.39 32.79
CA GLY A 390 -4.88 21.27 32.41
C GLY A 390 -4.48 19.83 32.15
N GLU A 391 -3.65 19.65 31.12
CA GLU A 391 -3.15 18.37 30.63
C GLU A 391 -1.72 18.51 30.09
N GLY A 392 -1.19 17.46 29.46
CA GLY A 392 0.22 17.38 29.06
C GLY A 392 0.73 18.57 28.24
N ASP A 393 0.00 18.94 27.19
CA ASP A 393 0.41 20.03 26.28
C ASP A 393 -0.10 21.42 26.72
N THR A 394 -1.05 21.47 27.65
CA THR A 394 -1.63 22.70 28.22
C THR A 394 -1.58 22.65 29.75
N PRO A 395 -0.41 22.93 30.35
CA PRO A 395 -0.25 22.81 31.79
C PRO A 395 -1.07 23.87 32.53
N LEU A 396 -1.76 23.47 33.60
CA LEU A 396 -2.36 24.39 34.58
C LEU A 396 -1.53 24.36 35.84
N GLN A 397 -1.27 25.54 36.41
CA GLN A 397 -0.46 25.71 37.61
C GLN A 397 -1.06 26.82 38.49
N ILE A 398 -1.20 26.57 39.78
CA ILE A 398 -1.56 27.57 40.79
C ILE A 398 -0.54 27.44 41.92
N ASP A 399 0.13 28.52 42.26
CA ASP A 399 1.12 28.61 43.33
C ASP A 399 0.65 29.57 44.42
N ALA A 400 0.57 29.05 45.64
CA ALA A 400 0.31 29.77 46.87
C ALA A 400 1.38 29.37 47.90
N PRO A 401 2.62 29.90 47.80
CA PRO A 401 3.78 29.38 48.53
C PRO A 401 3.66 29.43 50.06
N ASP A 402 2.81 30.31 50.58
CA ASP A 402 2.52 30.43 52.01
C ASP A 402 1.36 29.52 52.48
N GLY A 403 0.85 28.68 51.59
CA GLY A 403 -0.27 27.76 51.83
C GLY A 403 -1.64 28.42 51.64
N VAL A 404 -2.61 27.66 51.17
CA VAL A 404 -4.01 28.10 51.09
C VAL A 404 -4.77 27.85 52.39
N PHE A 405 -5.72 28.74 52.67
CA PHE A 405 -6.67 28.61 53.77
C PHE A 405 -7.88 27.80 53.32
N ASN A 406 -8.14 26.70 54.02
CA ASN A 406 -9.26 25.79 53.87
C ASN A 406 -9.90 25.56 55.25
N SER A 407 -11.10 26.09 55.43
CA SER A 407 -11.91 25.95 56.64
C SER A 407 -12.37 24.51 56.84
N ILE A 408 -12.23 24.00 58.07
CA ILE A 408 -12.78 22.70 58.46
C ILE A 408 -14.32 22.62 58.38
N TYR A 409 -14.99 23.76 58.21
CA TYR A 409 -16.44 23.85 58.08
C TYR A 409 -16.91 23.86 56.62
N SER A 410 -15.98 23.91 55.67
CA SER A 410 -16.27 23.70 54.26
C SER A 410 -16.54 22.23 53.99
N THR A 411 -17.55 21.94 53.17
CA THR A 411 -18.01 20.57 52.92
C THR A 411 -17.64 20.04 51.53
N SER A 412 -16.95 20.82 50.70
CA SER A 412 -16.59 20.46 49.32
C SER A 412 -15.33 21.21 48.86
N TRP A 413 -14.71 20.74 47.79
CA TRP A 413 -13.62 21.40 47.05
C TRP A 413 -14.11 22.59 46.19
N SER A 414 -15.43 22.67 45.96
CA SER A 414 -16.07 23.71 45.15
C SER A 414 -16.91 24.66 45.99
N ALA A 415 -17.42 25.73 45.36
CA ALA A 415 -18.35 26.68 45.98
C ALA A 415 -19.56 26.01 46.67
N ALA A 416 -19.90 24.76 46.31
CA ALA A 416 -20.89 23.95 47.00
C ALA A 416 -20.61 23.74 48.49
N GLY A 417 -19.35 23.83 48.92
CA GLY A 417 -18.91 23.73 50.31
C GLY A 417 -19.24 24.96 51.16
N ILE A 418 -19.58 26.08 50.52
CA ILE A 418 -19.79 27.37 51.16
C ILE A 418 -21.27 27.54 51.50
N ASN A 419 -21.59 27.49 52.79
CA ASN A 419 -22.95 27.66 53.29
C ASN A 419 -23.12 29.00 54.02
N PRO A 420 -23.83 29.98 53.43
CA PRO A 420 -24.03 31.30 54.04
C PRO A 420 -24.72 31.28 55.40
N ALA A 421 -25.53 30.24 55.70
CA ALA A 421 -26.18 30.11 56.99
C ALA A 421 -25.19 29.92 58.16
N LEU A 422 -23.95 29.50 57.86
CA LEU A 422 -22.90 29.28 58.84
C LEU A 422 -22.06 30.53 59.13
N PHE A 423 -22.13 31.58 58.31
CA PHE A 423 -21.27 32.78 58.44
C PHE A 423 -21.44 33.53 59.76
N VAL A 424 -22.61 33.43 60.40
CA VAL A 424 -22.85 34.05 61.71
C VAL A 424 -22.03 33.37 62.82
N ALA A 425 -21.87 32.05 62.71
CA ALA A 425 -21.11 31.26 63.68
C ALA A 425 -19.62 31.15 63.31
N TYR A 426 -19.33 31.12 62.01
CA TYR A 426 -18.01 30.91 61.41
C TYR A 426 -17.78 31.91 60.28
N PRO A 427 -17.50 33.19 60.58
CA PRO A 427 -17.33 34.24 59.58
C PRO A 427 -16.23 33.94 58.56
N GLU A 428 -15.17 33.25 58.99
CA GLU A 428 -14.02 32.86 58.19
C GLU A 428 -14.35 31.94 57.01
N LEU A 429 -15.50 31.25 57.04
CA LEU A 429 -15.94 30.40 55.93
C LEU A 429 -16.18 31.19 54.63
N GLN A 430 -16.39 32.50 54.72
CA GLN A 430 -16.52 33.38 53.54
C GLN A 430 -15.22 33.47 52.72
N ASP A 431 -14.08 33.29 53.40
CA ASP A 431 -12.75 33.40 52.81
C ASP A 431 -12.14 32.03 52.50
N ASP A 432 -12.94 30.96 52.53
CA ASP A 432 -12.49 29.63 52.19
C ASP A 432 -12.00 29.55 50.72
N SER A 433 -11.03 28.67 50.45
CA SER A 433 -10.51 28.47 49.09
C SER A 433 -11.33 27.40 48.37
N TYR A 434 -11.81 27.70 47.16
CA TYR A 434 -12.60 26.76 46.36
C TYR A 434 -12.51 27.03 44.86
N ALA A 435 -12.74 25.98 44.05
CA ALA A 435 -12.96 26.10 42.61
C ALA A 435 -14.45 26.30 42.28
N THR A 436 -14.73 26.98 41.17
CA THR A 436 -16.09 27.29 40.75
C THR A 436 -16.18 27.59 39.26
N ILE A 437 -17.39 27.70 38.74
CA ILE A 437 -17.70 28.38 37.48
C ILE A 437 -18.92 29.25 37.78
N GLY A 438 -18.70 30.56 37.92
CA GLY A 438 -19.74 31.58 38.16
C GLY A 438 -20.47 31.53 39.50
N LEU A 439 -20.07 30.66 40.45
CA LEU A 439 -20.76 30.51 41.75
C LEU A 439 -19.89 30.96 42.92
N THR A 440 -20.53 31.54 43.93
CA THR A 440 -19.90 31.85 45.24
C THR A 440 -20.43 30.98 46.39
N VAL A 441 -21.46 30.18 46.11
CA VAL A 441 -22.15 29.24 47.02
C VAL A 441 -22.70 28.06 46.19
N SER A 442 -23.28 27.04 46.83
CA SER A 442 -23.91 25.93 46.08
C SER A 442 -25.01 26.39 45.13
N ALA A 443 -24.99 25.84 43.92
CA ALA A 443 -26.04 26.00 42.90
C ALA A 443 -27.44 25.59 43.39
N THR A 444 -27.52 24.71 44.40
CA THR A 444 -28.80 24.29 45.01
C THR A 444 -29.56 25.43 45.71
N LEU A 445 -28.88 26.56 45.95
CA LEU A 445 -29.47 27.79 46.48
C LEU A 445 -29.92 28.76 45.38
N GLY A 446 -29.62 28.45 44.11
CA GLY A 446 -29.95 29.25 42.93
C GLY A 446 -31.37 29.03 42.40
N ASP A 447 -31.61 29.50 41.19
CA ASP A 447 -32.90 29.43 40.47
C ASP A 447 -33.20 28.08 39.81
N GLY A 448 -32.30 27.11 39.98
CA GLY A 448 -32.42 25.77 39.39
C GLY A 448 -31.86 25.64 37.97
N THR A 449 -31.33 26.72 37.38
CA THR A 449 -30.60 26.66 36.11
C THR A 449 -29.09 26.66 36.29
N GLN A 450 -28.61 26.88 37.52
CA GLN A 450 -27.20 26.80 37.88
C GLN A 450 -26.76 25.36 38.18
N GLN A 451 -25.49 25.06 37.95
CA GLN A 451 -24.89 23.76 38.23
C GLN A 451 -23.60 23.91 39.07
N ASP A 452 -23.49 23.14 40.15
CA ASP A 452 -22.21 22.98 40.85
C ASP A 452 -21.19 22.29 39.91
N PRO A 453 -19.93 22.76 39.85
CA PRO A 453 -18.96 22.21 38.92
C PRO A 453 -18.69 20.73 39.22
N THR A 454 -18.53 19.95 38.16
CA THR A 454 -18.14 18.54 38.21
C THR A 454 -16.62 18.44 38.09
N LEU A 455 -16.00 17.56 38.87
CA LEU A 455 -14.56 17.36 38.86
C LEU A 455 -14.19 16.09 38.10
N ALA A 456 -13.19 16.21 37.23
CA ALA A 456 -12.48 15.09 36.61
C ALA A 456 -11.01 15.20 36.98
N ASP A 457 -10.56 14.40 37.95
CA ASP A 457 -9.17 14.41 38.44
C ASP A 457 -8.33 13.28 37.83
N GLY A 458 -7.14 13.64 37.35
CA GLY A 458 -6.09 12.69 36.97
C GLY A 458 -5.33 12.16 38.19
N PRO A 459 -4.78 10.93 38.13
CA PRO A 459 -3.99 10.36 39.24
C PRO A 459 -2.76 11.21 39.53
N GLY A 460 -2.63 11.73 40.76
CA GLY A 460 -1.48 12.53 41.20
C GLY A 460 -1.62 14.05 41.04
N ASN A 461 -2.67 14.54 40.38
CA ASN A 461 -2.92 15.97 40.14
C ASN A 461 -4.31 16.40 40.65
N GLU A 462 -4.60 16.04 41.90
CA GLU A 462 -5.94 16.14 42.49
C GLU A 462 -6.28 17.60 42.84
N VAL A 463 -7.09 18.25 42.00
CA VAL A 463 -7.61 19.61 42.23
C VAL A 463 -8.35 19.65 43.55
N SER A 464 -9.07 18.56 43.89
CA SER A 464 -9.75 18.43 45.17
C SER A 464 -8.81 18.64 46.36
N ASN A 465 -7.56 18.16 46.30
CA ASN A 465 -6.65 18.25 47.43
C ASN A 465 -6.22 19.68 47.71
N PHE A 466 -5.99 20.48 46.68
CA PHE A 466 -5.61 21.88 46.82
C PHE A 466 -6.72 22.67 47.56
N PHE A 467 -7.98 22.42 47.24
CA PHE A 467 -9.14 23.11 47.84
C PHE A 467 -9.73 22.40 49.07
N THR A 468 -9.13 21.34 49.58
CA THR A 468 -9.60 20.65 50.80
C THR A 468 -8.53 20.45 51.85
N THR A 469 -7.25 20.71 51.53
CA THR A 469 -6.12 20.55 52.43
C THR A 469 -5.61 21.91 52.90
N GLU A 470 -5.76 22.20 54.20
CA GLU A 470 -5.17 23.40 54.81
C GLU A 470 -3.66 23.46 54.59
N GLY A 471 -3.17 24.58 54.07
CA GLY A 471 -1.76 24.83 53.81
C GLY A 471 -1.22 24.22 52.52
N ALA A 472 -2.07 23.75 51.59
CA ALA A 472 -1.60 23.30 50.28
C ALA A 472 -0.90 24.45 49.53
N ALA A 473 0.31 24.20 49.02
CA ALA A 473 1.18 25.25 48.50
C ALA A 473 1.11 25.44 46.98
N SER A 474 0.70 24.40 46.25
CA SER A 474 0.60 24.44 44.79
C SER A 474 -0.35 23.38 44.25
N LEU A 475 -0.94 23.65 43.10
CA LEU A 475 -1.63 22.71 42.22
C LEU A 475 -0.95 22.76 40.85
N ALA A 476 -0.58 21.62 40.30
CA ALA A 476 -0.02 21.53 38.96
C ALA A 476 -0.62 20.32 38.24
N THR A 477 -1.11 20.52 37.02
CA THR A 477 -1.65 19.48 36.15
C THR A 477 -0.94 19.61 34.81
N SER A 478 0.05 18.76 34.56
CA SER A 478 0.90 18.81 33.36
C SER A 478 1.19 17.42 32.78
N GLU A 479 0.42 16.42 33.17
CA GLU A 479 0.56 15.03 32.72
C GLU A 479 -0.79 14.51 32.23
N PHE A 480 -0.78 13.47 31.39
CA PHE A 480 -1.98 12.79 30.93
C PHE A 480 -2.25 11.51 31.76
N PRO A 481 -3.47 11.29 32.27
CA PRO A 481 -4.65 12.15 32.15
C PRO A 481 -4.56 13.39 33.05
N GLY A 482 -4.98 14.53 32.52
CA GLY A 482 -4.99 15.81 33.21
C GLY A 482 -6.13 15.93 34.24
N SER A 483 -6.38 17.15 34.73
CA SER A 483 -7.51 17.43 35.62
C SER A 483 -8.31 18.62 35.12
N SER A 484 -9.62 18.60 35.36
CA SER A 484 -10.52 19.70 35.01
C SER A 484 -11.70 19.78 35.96
N TRP A 485 -12.26 20.99 36.09
CA TRP A 485 -13.60 21.17 36.64
C TRP A 485 -14.47 21.88 35.63
N PHE A 486 -15.69 21.39 35.44
CA PHE A 486 -16.56 21.83 34.35
C PHE A 486 -18.04 21.85 34.74
N VAL A 487 -18.83 22.61 33.99
CA VAL A 487 -20.30 22.61 34.01
C VAL A 487 -20.80 22.18 32.63
N LEU A 488 -22.01 21.61 32.58
CA LEU A 488 -22.59 21.22 31.29
C LEU A 488 -23.11 22.45 30.55
N ASN A 489 -23.12 22.36 29.23
CA ASN A 489 -23.70 23.40 28.38
C ASN A 489 -25.17 23.67 28.79
N GLY A 490 -25.50 24.95 28.95
CA GLY A 490 -26.81 25.41 29.42
C GLY A 490 -26.90 25.72 30.92
N ALA A 491 -25.85 25.49 31.71
CA ALA A 491 -25.79 25.93 33.10
C ALA A 491 -25.68 27.47 33.18
N SER A 492 -26.66 28.16 33.76
CA SER A 492 -26.72 29.63 33.68
C SER A 492 -25.51 30.36 34.30
N ASN A 493 -24.76 29.69 35.18
CA ASN A 493 -23.54 30.19 35.80
C ASN A 493 -22.27 30.09 34.93
N GLY A 494 -22.34 29.50 33.74
CA GLY A 494 -21.24 29.55 32.76
C GLY A 494 -21.23 30.83 31.90
N TYR A 495 -22.32 31.60 31.90
CA TYR A 495 -22.37 32.90 31.22
C TYR A 495 -21.77 34.01 32.07
N ALA A 496 -21.28 35.05 31.40
CA ALA A 496 -20.74 36.25 32.06
C ALA A 496 -21.74 36.90 33.03
N ASP A 497 -21.21 37.44 34.13
CA ASP A 497 -21.92 38.35 35.02
C ASP A 497 -22.13 39.73 34.36
N GLU A 498 -22.73 40.68 35.11
CA GLU A 498 -22.99 42.04 34.63
C GLU A 498 -21.73 42.81 34.19
N ASP A 499 -20.54 42.37 34.64
CA ASP A 499 -19.24 42.97 34.29
C ASP A 499 -18.57 42.26 33.11
N GLY A 500 -19.20 41.25 32.49
CA GLY A 500 -18.62 40.47 31.40
C GLY A 500 -17.67 39.36 31.88
N ARG A 501 -17.83 38.86 33.13
CA ARG A 501 -16.84 37.98 33.76
C ARG A 501 -17.44 36.72 34.37
N VAL A 502 -16.66 35.65 34.43
CA VAL A 502 -17.02 34.41 35.14
C VAL A 502 -15.97 34.11 36.21
N LEU A 503 -16.42 33.99 37.46
CA LEU A 503 -15.56 33.57 38.58
C LEU A 503 -15.15 32.10 38.39
N VAL A 504 -13.86 31.80 38.45
CA VAL A 504 -13.35 30.42 38.29
C VAL A 504 -12.75 29.83 39.56
N MET A 505 -12.28 30.67 40.48
CA MET A 505 -11.82 30.22 41.79
C MET A 505 -11.71 31.37 42.80
N GLN A 506 -11.79 31.00 44.08
CA GLN A 506 -11.40 31.84 45.20
C GLN A 506 -10.25 31.16 45.95
N VAL A 507 -9.18 31.89 46.24
CA VAL A 507 -8.02 31.36 47.00
C VAL A 507 -7.63 32.37 48.06
N THR A 508 -7.51 31.92 49.31
CA THR A 508 -7.07 32.76 50.42
C THR A 508 -5.71 32.30 50.91
N THR A 509 -4.74 33.20 50.99
CA THR A 509 -3.37 32.90 51.45
C THR A 509 -2.72 34.12 52.10
N ALA A 510 -1.65 33.92 52.87
CA ALA A 510 -0.85 35.02 53.44
C ALA A 510 0.05 35.69 52.39
N GLY A 511 0.30 35.01 51.27
CA GLY A 511 1.26 35.39 50.23
C GLY A 511 0.64 35.97 48.96
N ALA A 512 1.49 36.05 47.93
CA ALA A 512 1.07 36.33 46.56
C ALA A 512 0.58 35.04 45.89
N LEU A 513 -0.50 35.15 45.12
CA LEU A 513 -0.99 34.09 44.24
C LEU A 513 -0.37 34.26 42.84
N SER A 514 0.14 33.18 42.26
CA SER A 514 0.62 33.16 40.87
C SER A 514 0.23 31.86 40.18
N GLY A 515 0.24 31.84 38.85
CA GLY A 515 -0.11 30.63 38.12
C GLY A 515 -0.50 30.86 36.66
N THR A 516 -0.87 29.77 36.00
CA THR A 516 -1.41 29.71 34.65
C THR A 516 -2.69 28.88 34.69
N LEU A 517 -3.77 29.40 34.11
CA LEU A 517 -5.04 28.69 33.94
C LEU A 517 -5.33 28.52 32.44
N ASN A 518 -5.89 27.38 32.06
CA ASN A 518 -6.47 27.14 30.75
C ASN A 518 -7.97 26.92 30.93
N TYR A 519 -8.77 27.54 30.08
CA TYR A 519 -10.21 27.72 30.27
C TYR A 519 -10.93 27.83 28.93
#